data_AF-A0A645D968-F1
#
_entry.id   AF-A0A645D968-F1
#
_cell.length_a   1.000
_cell.length_b   1.000
_cell.length_c   1.000
_cell.angle_alpha   90.00
_cell.angle_beta   90.00
_cell.angle_gamma   90.00
#
_symmetry.space_group_name_H-M   'P 1'
#
loop_
_entity.id
_entity.type
_entity.pdbx_description
1 polymer ?
#
loop_
_entity_poly.entity_id
_entity_poly.type
_entity_poly.pdbx_seq_one_letter_code
_entity_poly.pdbx_strand_id
1 'polypeptide(L)'
;MHSTSYRTYFDYDAVSNQYQMSQYNSHSGSIKETIDENTGERTSFDNVLVLFTEITTYPYPGGNIDPKTGLDKGDPDYKKVDYDFGGVGYYINGGKAEKIRWTKGATQYALMLQDENGNSLKINRGRSYVAVVSLDEYDNFKIEGADGSATSDSVSVDPNAAQKEANAENAAE
;
A
#
# COMPACT_ATOMS: atom_id res chain seq x y z
N MET A 1 7.15 -6.54 13.23
CA MET A 1 6.94 -5.28 13.98
C MET A 1 7.07 -4.13 12.99
N HIS A 2 5.96 -3.60 12.49
CA HIS A 2 5.98 -2.35 11.73
C HIS A 2 6.19 -1.17 12.68
N SER A 3 6.89 -0.14 12.21
CA SER A 3 7.15 1.04 13.01
C SER A 3 5.87 1.86 13.18
N THR A 4 5.48 2.10 14.43
CA THR A 4 4.38 3.03 14.76
C THR A 4 4.72 4.50 14.44
N SER A 5 5.96 4.76 13.98
CA SER A 5 6.47 6.10 13.67
C SER A 5 6.19 6.56 12.25
N TYR A 6 5.70 5.70 11.36
CA TYR A 6 5.39 6.07 9.98
C TYR A 6 3.92 5.78 9.69
N ARG A 7 3.11 6.83 9.79
CA ARG A 7 1.67 6.79 9.51
C ARG A 7 1.32 7.96 8.61
N THR A 8 0.67 7.65 7.50
CA THR A 8 0.26 8.62 6.48
C THR A 8 -1.25 8.78 6.52
N TYR A 9 -1.72 10.01 6.42
CA TYR A 9 -3.13 10.37 6.47
C TYR A 9 -3.48 11.23 5.26
N PHE A 10 -4.75 11.14 4.85
CA PHE A 10 -5.32 11.89 3.75
C PHE A 10 -6.68 12.43 4.17
N ASP A 11 -6.79 13.76 4.24
CA ASP A 11 -8.05 14.43 4.53
C ASP A 11 -8.66 14.90 3.20
N TYR A 12 -9.92 14.54 2.95
CA TYR A 12 -10.64 14.98 1.75
C TYR A 12 -11.22 16.38 1.94
N ASP A 13 -10.92 17.28 1.01
CA ASP A 13 -11.53 18.59 0.90
C ASP A 13 -12.51 18.62 -0.27
N ALA A 14 -13.80 18.73 0.05
CA ALA A 14 -14.88 18.75 -0.94
C ALA A 14 -14.91 20.02 -1.82
N VAL A 15 -14.29 21.12 -1.37
CA VAL A 15 -14.23 22.38 -2.14
C VAL A 15 -13.22 22.29 -3.26
N SER A 16 -12.02 21.80 -2.96
CA SER A 16 -10.97 21.59 -3.96
C SER A 16 -11.08 20.24 -4.68
N ASN A 17 -11.87 19.31 -4.15
CA ASN A 17 -11.98 17.92 -4.59
C ASN A 17 -10.64 17.17 -4.53
N GLN A 18 -9.84 17.44 -3.49
CA GLN A 18 -8.49 16.89 -3.32
C GLN A 18 -8.27 16.29 -1.94
N TYR A 19 -7.29 15.39 -1.86
CA TYR A 19 -6.82 14.74 -0.64
C TYR A 19 -5.53 15.40 -0.17
N GLN A 20 -5.57 16.00 1.02
CA GLN A 20 -4.45 16.69 1.61
C GLN A 20 -3.62 15.74 2.46
N MET A 21 -2.34 15.56 2.12
CA MET A 21 -1.47 14.61 2.79
C MET A 21 -0.95 15.18 4.12
N SER A 22 -0.93 14.34 5.15
CA SER A 22 -0.21 14.57 6.41
C SER A 22 0.44 13.28 6.90
N GLN A 23 1.45 13.41 7.75
CA GLN A 23 2.24 12.29 8.25
C GLN A 23 2.50 12.43 9.75
N TYR A 24 2.54 11.32 10.46
CA TYR A 24 2.99 11.30 11.84
C TYR A 24 4.49 11.63 11.91
N ASN A 25 4.85 12.63 12.70
CA ASN A 25 6.23 13.00 12.97
C ASN A 25 6.61 12.52 14.36
N SER A 26 7.49 11.51 14.42
CA SER A 26 7.93 10.91 15.69
C SER A 26 8.76 11.86 16.57
N HIS A 27 9.43 12.84 15.97
CA HIS A 27 10.21 13.83 16.72
C HIS A 27 9.32 14.83 17.45
N SER A 28 8.23 15.29 16.83
CA SER A 28 7.27 16.20 17.46
C SER A 28 6.10 15.49 18.15
N GLY A 29 5.93 14.18 17.96
CA GLY A 29 4.83 13.41 18.53
C GLY A 29 3.45 13.80 17.98
N SER A 30 3.40 14.40 16.79
CA SER A 30 2.19 14.98 16.22
C SER A 30 2.05 14.71 14.72
N ILE A 31 0.81 14.75 14.23
CA ILE A 31 0.51 14.71 12.80
C ILE A 31 0.89 16.07 12.20
N LYS A 32 1.66 16.06 11.12
CA LYS A 32 2.11 17.26 10.41
C LYS A 32 1.74 17.18 8.94
N GLU A 33 1.32 18.31 8.40
CA GLU A 33 1.06 18.49 6.98
C GLU A 33 2.33 18.18 6.17
N THR A 34 2.15 17.53 5.02
CA THR A 34 3.27 17.36 4.08
C THR A 34 3.34 18.60 3.20
N ILE A 35 4.38 19.41 3.38
CA ILE A 35 4.61 20.66 2.65
C ILE A 35 5.71 20.43 1.62
N ASP A 36 5.47 20.86 0.38
CA ASP A 36 6.51 20.92 -0.64
C ASP A 36 7.45 22.09 -0.32
N GLU A 37 8.73 21.80 -0.09
CA GLU A 37 9.72 22.79 0.37
C GLU A 37 9.98 23.90 -0.68
N ASN A 38 9.81 23.61 -1.98
CA ASN A 38 10.07 24.59 -3.03
C ASN A 38 8.94 25.61 -3.16
N THR A 39 7.71 25.19 -2.90
CA THR A 39 6.51 26.03 -3.10
C THR A 39 5.92 26.55 -1.78
N GLY A 40 6.18 25.87 -0.67
CA GLY A 40 5.53 26.14 0.62
C GLY A 40 4.07 25.70 0.66
N GLU A 41 3.58 25.01 -0.37
CA GLU A 41 2.20 24.56 -0.47
C GLU A 41 2.02 23.16 0.13
N ARG A 42 0.81 22.89 0.65
CA ARG A 42 0.46 21.56 1.14
C ARG A 42 0.34 20.59 -0.04
N THR A 43 0.96 19.42 0.09
CA THR A 43 0.91 18.37 -0.91
C THR A 43 -0.50 17.77 -0.94
N SER A 44 -1.15 17.87 -2.10
CA SER A 44 -2.49 17.34 -2.33
C SER A 44 -2.56 16.48 -3.60
N PHE A 45 -3.47 15.51 -3.59
CA PHE A 45 -3.68 14.57 -4.69
C PHE A 45 -5.15 14.50 -5.09
N ASP A 46 -5.42 14.25 -6.37
CA ASP A 46 -6.77 14.04 -6.87
C ASP A 46 -7.20 12.57 -6.67
N ASN A 47 -6.24 11.64 -6.74
CA ASN A 47 -6.45 10.21 -6.54
C ASN A 47 -5.52 9.65 -5.46
N VAL A 48 -6.02 8.72 -4.66
CA VAL A 48 -5.21 7.91 -3.73
C VAL A 48 -5.44 6.43 -4.03
N LEU A 49 -4.36 5.69 -4.25
CA LEU A 49 -4.36 4.24 -4.40
C LEU A 49 -3.60 3.61 -3.24
N VAL A 50 -4.21 2.61 -2.60
CA VAL A 50 -3.58 1.80 -1.56
C VAL A 50 -3.55 0.37 -2.05
N LEU A 51 -2.36 -0.15 -2.34
CA LEU A 51 -2.13 -1.48 -2.89
C LEU A 51 -1.52 -2.35 -1.80
N PHE A 52 -2.22 -3.40 -1.41
CA PHE A 52 -1.72 -4.36 -0.43
C PHE A 52 -1.05 -5.53 -1.12
N THR A 53 0.12 -5.92 -0.61
CA THR A 53 0.85 -7.12 -1.02
C THR A 53 1.76 -7.62 0.10
N GLU A 54 2.26 -8.82 -0.07
CA GLU A 54 3.23 -9.42 0.83
C GLU A 54 4.55 -8.63 0.78
N ILE A 55 5.01 -8.22 1.97
CA ILE A 55 6.31 -7.62 2.17
C ILE A 55 7.07 -8.45 3.19
N THR A 56 8.04 -9.23 2.74
CA THR A 56 8.81 -10.15 3.58
C THR A 56 10.22 -9.65 3.79
N THR A 57 10.90 -10.16 4.82
CA THR A 57 12.34 -9.92 4.98
C THR A 57 13.08 -10.63 3.84
N TYR A 58 13.97 -9.90 3.18
CA TYR A 58 14.83 -10.47 2.15
C TYR A 58 15.98 -11.22 2.83
N PRO A 59 16.08 -12.55 2.66
CA PRO A 59 17.17 -13.32 3.26
C PRO A 59 18.49 -12.94 2.59
N TYR A 60 19.58 -12.79 3.35
CA TYR A 60 20.89 -12.50 2.76
C TYR A 60 21.57 -13.82 2.36
N PRO A 61 21.68 -14.14 1.07
CA PRO A 61 22.26 -15.40 0.65
C PRO A 61 23.76 -15.43 1.04
N GLY A 62 24.11 -16.33 1.98
CA GLY A 62 25.48 -16.50 2.48
C GLY A 62 25.73 -15.97 3.90
N GLY A 63 24.72 -15.41 4.58
CA GLY A 63 24.86 -14.82 5.91
C GLY A 63 25.58 -13.47 5.90
N ASN A 64 25.27 -12.59 6.84
CA ASN A 64 25.86 -11.26 6.92
C ASN A 64 27.17 -11.31 7.73
N ILE A 65 28.16 -12.05 7.22
CA ILE A 65 29.39 -12.34 7.97
C ILE A 65 30.32 -11.12 8.02
N ASP A 66 30.76 -10.74 9.22
CA ASP A 66 31.80 -9.72 9.38
C ASP A 66 33.13 -10.22 8.80
N PRO A 67 33.72 -9.55 7.80
CA PRO A 67 34.99 -9.98 7.21
C PRO A 67 36.18 -9.89 8.19
N LYS A 68 36.04 -9.17 9.31
CA LYS A 68 37.08 -9.02 10.35
C LYS A 68 36.94 -10.02 11.49
N THR A 69 35.72 -10.39 11.87
CA THR A 69 35.47 -11.26 13.05
C THR A 69 34.96 -12.65 12.70
N GLY A 70 34.47 -12.86 11.46
CA GLY A 70 33.88 -14.13 11.04
C GLY A 70 32.52 -14.44 11.67
N LEU A 71 31.94 -13.51 12.42
CA LEU A 71 30.65 -13.66 13.07
C LEU A 71 29.52 -13.16 12.16
N ASP A 72 28.38 -13.85 12.19
CA ASP A 72 27.17 -13.38 11.54
C ASP A 72 26.61 -12.16 12.25
N LYS A 73 26.38 -11.06 11.50
CA LYS A 73 25.77 -9.82 11.98
C LYS A 73 24.25 -9.88 12.02
N GLY A 74 23.67 -11.01 11.61
CA GLY A 74 22.25 -11.14 11.39
C GLY A 74 21.85 -10.55 10.04
N ASP A 75 20.77 -11.08 9.47
CA ASP A 75 20.28 -10.60 8.18
C ASP A 75 19.95 -9.10 8.24
N PRO A 76 20.42 -8.30 7.28
CA PRO A 76 20.00 -6.92 7.16
C PRO A 76 18.47 -6.84 7.01
N ASP A 77 17.86 -5.79 7.57
CA ASP A 77 16.41 -5.55 7.55
C ASP A 77 15.84 -5.20 6.14
N TYR A 78 16.51 -5.63 5.06
CA TYR A 78 16.01 -5.48 3.70
C TYR A 78 14.66 -6.18 3.56
N LYS A 79 13.76 -5.55 2.81
CA LYS A 79 12.43 -6.08 2.54
C LYS A 79 12.30 -6.40 1.05
N LYS A 80 11.71 -7.55 0.76
CA LYS A 80 11.21 -7.92 -0.56
C LYS A 80 9.74 -7.55 -0.62
N VAL A 81 9.34 -6.87 -1.69
CA VAL A 81 7.92 -6.63 -2.00
C VAL A 81 7.54 -7.60 -3.12
N ASP A 82 6.45 -8.34 -2.94
CA ASP A 82 5.93 -9.21 -3.98
C ASP A 82 5.03 -8.41 -4.95
N TYR A 83 5.33 -8.47 -6.25
CA TYR A 83 4.54 -7.82 -7.30
C TYR A 83 3.97 -8.83 -8.31
N ASP A 84 4.33 -10.10 -8.18
CA ASP A 84 4.11 -11.10 -9.22
C ASP A 84 2.64 -11.54 -9.27
N PHE A 85 2.01 -11.67 -8.10
CA PHE A 85 0.63 -12.16 -7.96
C PHE A 85 -0.41 -11.04 -7.86
N GLY A 86 0.04 -9.79 -7.76
CA GLY A 86 -0.84 -8.66 -7.53
C GLY A 86 -1.44 -8.68 -6.12
N GLY A 87 -2.63 -8.11 -5.95
CA GLY A 87 -3.29 -8.09 -4.65
C GLY A 87 -4.62 -7.36 -4.61
N VAL A 88 -5.09 -7.10 -3.38
CA VAL A 88 -6.23 -6.24 -3.10
C VAL A 88 -5.77 -4.81 -2.89
N GLY A 89 -6.67 -3.86 -3.06
CA GLY A 89 -6.41 -2.47 -2.76
C GLY A 89 -7.66 -1.63 -2.68
N TYR A 90 -7.45 -0.32 -2.53
CA TYR A 90 -8.48 0.69 -2.60
C TYR A 90 -8.11 1.77 -3.61
N TYR A 91 -9.07 2.15 -4.46
CA TYR A 91 -9.04 3.36 -5.24
C TYR A 91 -9.94 4.40 -4.57
N ILE A 92 -9.37 5.57 -4.28
CA ILE A 92 -10.03 6.63 -3.53
C ILE A 92 -10.01 7.90 -4.37
N ASN A 93 -11.20 8.43 -4.67
CA ASN A 93 -11.38 9.66 -5.44
C ASN A 93 -12.75 10.29 -5.15
N GLY A 94 -12.82 11.63 -5.14
CA GLY A 94 -14.10 12.35 -5.05
C GLY A 94 -14.89 12.07 -3.77
N GLY A 95 -14.21 11.86 -2.65
CA GLY A 95 -14.83 11.51 -1.36
C GLY A 95 -15.34 10.06 -1.29
N LYS A 96 -15.01 9.21 -2.27
CA LYS A 96 -15.43 7.80 -2.33
C LYS A 96 -14.23 6.87 -2.29
N ALA A 97 -14.45 5.66 -1.80
CA ALA A 97 -13.48 4.58 -1.81
C ALA A 97 -14.08 3.33 -2.46
N GLU A 98 -13.35 2.75 -3.40
CA GLU A 98 -13.72 1.55 -4.12
C GLU A 98 -12.69 0.46 -3.85
N LYS A 99 -13.14 -0.75 -3.50
CA LYS A 99 -12.26 -1.91 -3.43
C LYS A 99 -11.84 -2.33 -4.84
N ILE A 100 -10.57 -2.67 -4.99
CA ILE A 100 -9.98 -3.00 -6.29
C ILE A 100 -9.08 -4.22 -6.18
N ARG A 101 -8.85 -4.84 -7.34
CA ARG A 101 -7.74 -5.78 -7.55
C ARG A 101 -6.66 -5.10 -8.38
N TRP A 102 -5.41 -5.46 -8.14
CA TRP A 102 -4.30 -4.96 -8.93
C TRP A 102 -3.36 -6.09 -9.33
N THR A 103 -2.70 -5.94 -10.49
CA THR A 103 -1.66 -6.86 -10.99
C THR A 103 -0.57 -6.06 -11.69
N LYS A 104 0.69 -6.49 -11.59
CA LYS A 104 1.83 -5.78 -12.20
C LYS A 104 2.62 -6.63 -13.20
N GLY A 105 2.59 -7.96 -13.05
CA GLY A 105 3.32 -8.91 -13.89
C GLY A 105 4.81 -8.58 -14.00
N ALA A 106 5.46 -9.08 -15.05
CA ALA A 106 6.85 -8.75 -15.35
C ALA A 106 7.09 -7.23 -15.49
N THR A 107 8.35 -6.81 -15.31
CA THR A 107 8.73 -5.40 -15.27
C THR A 107 8.21 -4.58 -16.45
N GLN A 108 8.18 -5.14 -17.66
CA GLN A 108 7.68 -4.46 -18.87
C GLN A 108 6.17 -4.19 -18.89
N TYR A 109 5.37 -4.88 -18.08
CA TYR A 109 3.92 -4.71 -18.06
C TYR A 109 3.52 -3.55 -17.15
N ALA A 110 2.45 -2.84 -17.52
CA ALA A 110 1.91 -1.78 -16.70
C ALA A 110 1.19 -2.35 -15.46
N LEU A 111 1.09 -1.54 -14.41
CA LEU A 111 0.16 -1.82 -13.31
C LEU A 111 -1.27 -1.81 -13.87
N MET A 112 -1.97 -2.93 -13.73
CA MET A 112 -3.38 -3.07 -14.08
C MET A 112 -4.22 -2.98 -12.81
N LEU A 113 -5.33 -2.27 -12.90
CA LEU A 113 -6.30 -2.09 -11.84
C LEU A 113 -7.65 -2.57 -12.33
N GLN A 114 -8.34 -3.33 -11.50
CA GLN A 114 -9.64 -3.92 -11.81
C GLN A 114 -10.62 -3.66 -10.67
N ASP A 115 -11.90 -3.50 -10.99
CA ASP A 115 -12.98 -3.52 -10.00
C ASP A 115 -13.15 -4.94 -9.41
N GLU A 116 -14.02 -5.09 -8.41
CA GLU A 116 -14.32 -6.40 -7.81
C GLU A 116 -14.95 -7.40 -8.80
N ASN A 117 -15.49 -6.93 -9.93
CA ASN A 117 -16.05 -7.76 -10.98
C ASN A 117 -15.01 -8.16 -12.05
N GLY A 118 -13.75 -7.72 -11.92
CA GLY A 118 -12.67 -8.00 -12.86
C GLY A 118 -12.62 -7.07 -14.08
N ASN A 119 -13.46 -6.04 -14.15
CA ASN A 119 -13.42 -5.04 -15.22
C ASN A 119 -12.26 -4.08 -15.02
N SER A 120 -11.65 -3.62 -16.11
CA SER A 120 -10.59 -2.61 -16.04
C SER A 120 -11.11 -1.32 -15.39
N LEU A 121 -10.43 -0.89 -14.32
CA LEU A 121 -10.75 0.31 -13.58
C LEU A 121 -10.27 1.55 -14.33
N LYS A 122 -11.11 2.58 -14.39
CA LYS A 122 -10.76 3.89 -14.96
C LYS A 122 -10.33 4.83 -13.84
N ILE A 123 -9.14 5.38 -13.95
CA ILE A 123 -8.63 6.37 -13.00
C ILE A 123 -8.94 7.77 -13.49
N ASN A 124 -9.48 8.60 -12.61
CA ASN A 124 -9.76 9.99 -12.92
C ASN A 124 -8.47 10.78 -13.15
N ARG A 125 -8.53 11.75 -14.07
CA ARG A 125 -7.37 12.58 -14.42
C ARG A 125 -6.95 13.42 -13.22
N GLY A 126 -5.65 13.51 -12.98
CA GLY A 126 -5.09 14.31 -11.89
C GLY A 126 -3.82 13.69 -11.32
N ARG A 127 -3.29 14.32 -10.27
CA ARG A 127 -2.17 13.82 -9.47
C ARG A 127 -2.64 12.62 -8.66
N SER A 128 -1.88 11.53 -8.71
CA SER A 128 -2.20 10.29 -8.03
C SER A 128 -1.10 9.93 -7.04
N TYR A 129 -1.49 9.60 -5.81
CA TYR A 129 -0.63 8.97 -4.83
C TYR A 129 -0.82 7.46 -4.87
N VAL A 130 0.27 6.70 -4.88
CA VAL A 130 0.23 5.23 -4.84
C VAL A 130 1.01 4.75 -3.63
N ALA A 131 0.31 4.12 -2.70
CA ALA A 131 0.90 3.45 -1.54
C ALA A 131 1.01 1.95 -1.84
N VAL A 132 2.16 1.36 -1.57
CA VAL A 132 2.33 -0.09 -1.50
C VAL A 132 2.50 -0.44 -0.03
N VAL A 133 1.59 -1.26 0.49
CA VAL A 133 1.44 -1.51 1.92
C VAL A 133 1.51 -3.01 2.19
N SER A 134 2.17 -3.39 3.28
CA SER A 134 2.22 -4.79 3.72
C SER A 134 0.82 -5.30 4.03
N LEU A 135 0.55 -6.55 3.68
CA LEU A 135 -0.67 -7.24 4.09
C LEU A 135 -0.88 -7.27 5.61
N ASP A 136 0.20 -7.27 6.38
CA ASP A 136 0.15 -7.20 7.85
C ASP A 136 -0.52 -5.91 8.37
N GLU A 137 -0.59 -4.86 7.56
CA GLU A 137 -1.22 -3.58 7.90
C GLU A 137 -2.65 -3.46 7.37
N TYR A 138 -3.18 -4.48 6.69
CA TYR A 138 -4.52 -4.44 6.10
C TYR A 138 -5.59 -4.15 7.15
N ASP A 139 -5.53 -4.82 8.31
CA ASP A 139 -6.51 -4.63 9.40
C ASP A 139 -6.37 -3.27 10.12
N ASN A 140 -5.19 -2.64 10.01
CA ASN A 140 -4.90 -1.33 10.58
C ASN A 140 -5.31 -0.18 9.64
N PHE A 141 -5.55 -0.46 8.37
CA PHE A 141 -6.02 0.53 7.42
C PHE A 141 -7.46 0.96 7.75
N LYS A 142 -7.71 2.28 7.70
CA LYS A 142 -9.00 2.89 8.02
C LYS A 142 -9.36 3.94 6.97
N ILE A 143 -10.64 3.95 6.61
CA ILE A 143 -11.27 4.99 5.78
C ILE A 143 -12.50 5.45 6.55
N GLU A 144 -12.63 6.75 6.76
CA GLU A 144 -13.75 7.37 7.47
C GLU A 144 -14.46 8.36 6.54
N GLY A 145 -15.80 8.49 6.67
CA GLY A 145 -16.56 9.55 6.02
C GLY A 145 -16.73 9.46 4.49
N ALA A 146 -16.34 8.34 3.85
CA ALA A 146 -16.64 8.13 2.44
C ALA A 146 -18.13 7.79 2.25
N ASP A 147 -18.86 8.58 1.44
CA ASP A 147 -20.32 8.49 1.19
C ASP A 147 -20.75 7.26 0.35
N GLY A 148 -20.13 6.11 0.60
CA GLY A 148 -20.46 4.84 0.00
C GLY A 148 -19.60 3.74 0.60
N SER A 149 -20.16 3.03 1.57
CA SER A 149 -19.67 1.74 2.09
C SER A 149 -18.27 1.73 2.76
N ALA A 150 -18.05 2.59 3.75
CA ALA A 150 -17.04 2.34 4.80
C ALA A 150 -17.69 2.09 6.18
N THR A 151 -18.98 1.75 6.22
CA THR A 151 -19.62 1.24 7.44
C THR A 151 -19.29 -0.24 7.60
N SER A 152 -18.31 -0.55 8.44
CA SER A 152 -18.27 -1.70 9.36
C SER A 152 -18.63 -3.12 8.85
N ASP A 153 -18.68 -3.36 7.54
CA ASP A 153 -18.70 -4.71 6.95
C ASP A 153 -17.30 -5.00 6.42
N SER A 154 -16.38 -5.31 7.35
CA SER A 154 -15.16 -6.03 7.02
C SER A 154 -15.54 -7.41 6.49
N VAL A 155 -15.91 -7.49 5.21
CA VAL A 155 -15.90 -8.77 4.49
C VAL A 155 -14.46 -9.24 4.53
N SER A 156 -14.22 -10.34 5.23
CA SER A 156 -12.94 -11.05 5.30
C SER A 156 -12.63 -11.63 3.93
N VAL A 157 -12.25 -10.79 2.98
CA VAL A 157 -11.66 -11.25 1.73
C VAL A 157 -10.24 -11.65 2.10
N ASP A 158 -9.95 -12.95 2.10
CA ASP A 158 -8.60 -13.46 2.32
C ASP A 158 -7.70 -12.86 1.22
N PRO A 159 -6.79 -11.95 1.56
CA PRO A 159 -5.94 -11.32 0.57
C PRO A 159 -4.99 -12.32 -0.09
N ASN A 160 -4.79 -13.49 0.54
CA ASN A 160 -3.98 -14.59 0.04
C ASN A 160 -4.79 -15.63 -0.74
N ALA A 161 -6.08 -15.41 -1.05
CA ALA A 161 -6.88 -16.40 -1.77
C ALA A 161 -6.23 -16.80 -3.10
N ALA A 162 -5.80 -15.83 -3.90
CA ALA A 162 -5.12 -16.08 -5.17
C ALA A 162 -3.74 -16.75 -5.00
N GLN A 163 -2.99 -16.36 -3.96
CA GLN A 163 -1.68 -16.97 -3.64
C GLN A 163 -1.84 -18.43 -3.20
N LYS A 164 -2.85 -18.72 -2.38
CA LYS A 164 -3.15 -20.05 -1.88
C LYS A 164 -3.58 -20.99 -3.00
N GLU A 165 -4.40 -20.50 -3.93
CA GLU A 165 -4.79 -21.26 -5.12
C GLU A 165 -3.57 -21.58 -5.99
N ALA A 166 -2.70 -20.61 -6.28
CA ALA A 166 -1.48 -20.84 -7.06
C ALA A 166 -0.48 -21.80 -6.36
N ASN A 167 -0.34 -21.71 -5.04
CA ASN A 167 0.52 -22.62 -4.27
C ASN A 167 -0.05 -24.05 -4.21
N ALA A 168 -1.39 -24.20 -4.17
CA ALA A 168 -2.03 -25.51 -4.19
C ALA A 168 -1.88 -26.21 -5.55
N GLU A 169 -1.92 -25.46 -6.65
CA GLU A 169 -1.75 -26.01 -8.00
C GLU A 169 -0.30 -26.50 -8.24
N ASN A 170 0.71 -25.75 -7.77
CA ASN A 170 2.12 -26.17 -7.84
C ASN A 170 2.49 -27.33 -6.90
N ALA A 171 1.67 -27.61 -5.87
CA ALA A 171 1.89 -28.73 -4.95
C ALA A 171 1.20 -30.03 -5.39
N ALA A 172 0.39 -29.98 -6.46
CA ALA A 172 -0.33 -31.13 -7.02
C ALA A 172 0.36 -31.75 -8.25
N GLU A 173 1.52 -31.20 -8.66
CA GLU A 173 2.39 -31.69 -9.73
C GLU A 173 3.65 -32.38 -9.16
#